data_AF-A0AAP0N0E8-F1
#
_entry.id   AF-A0AAP0N0E8-F1
#
_cell.length_a   1.000
_cell.length_b   1.000
_cell.length_c   1.000
_cell.angle_alpha   90.00
_cell.angle_beta   90.00
_cell.angle_gamma   90.00
#
_symmetry.space_group_name_H-M   'P 1'
#
loop_
_entity.id
_entity.type
_entity.pdbx_description
1 polymer ?
#
loop_
_entity_poly.entity_id
_entity_poly.type
_entity_poly.pdbx_seq_one_letter_code
_entity_poly.pdbx_strand_id
1 'polypeptide(L)'
;MAKAISHVMPNTNHRLCPWHIMQNALKHVNNVFKGPGGVQCALSMFMESIEEEDEFLSAWDAMLEEYDVHDNNWLKSIFELREKWTYAYNKQAWSAGINNTELSESFNASLKDYLGSDFSVAQFFMHFDRVVNDKRYKELEAKLKSGLEIAFAKKRKLSNRQLHSQMSQAHIQYVHAVNSTLPPSMVLHPYSVEQPPQGYNVPNLVPCLPYEPSQQTSFQDLLHQNLTGCSFTVQDSQASNSNVLF
;
A
#
# COMPACT_ATOMS: atom_id res chain seq x y z
N MET A 1 9.87 12.65 -19.93
CA MET A 1 9.80 13.17 -18.54
C MET A 1 11.08 12.93 -17.72
N ALA A 2 11.72 11.76 -17.80
CA ALA A 2 12.86 11.40 -16.94
C ALA A 2 13.98 12.47 -16.82
N LYS A 3 14.42 13.07 -17.93
CA LYS A 3 15.48 14.12 -17.91
C LYS A 3 15.10 15.39 -17.14
N ALA A 4 13.83 15.78 -17.20
CA ALA A 4 13.36 16.95 -16.45
C ALA A 4 13.27 16.60 -14.96
N ILE A 5 12.72 15.44 -14.62
CA ILE A 5 12.58 14.96 -13.24
C ILE A 5 13.96 14.84 -12.57
N SER A 6 14.96 14.27 -13.23
CA SER A 6 16.32 14.19 -12.67
C SER A 6 16.94 15.56 -12.38
N HIS A 7 16.47 16.61 -13.04
CA HIS A 7 16.94 17.98 -12.80
C HIS A 7 16.18 18.67 -11.66
N VAL A 8 14.84 18.55 -11.63
CA VAL A 8 14.00 19.26 -10.63
C VAL A 8 13.79 18.49 -9.33
N MET A 9 13.88 17.16 -9.37
CA MET A 9 13.63 16.23 -8.27
C MET A 9 14.63 15.07 -8.32
N PRO A 10 15.94 15.33 -8.09
CA PRO A 10 17.01 14.34 -8.30
C PRO A 10 16.92 13.11 -7.38
N ASN A 11 16.27 13.25 -6.22
CA ASN A 11 16.12 12.17 -5.25
C ASN A 11 14.81 11.38 -5.43
N THR A 12 14.05 11.64 -6.49
CA THR A 12 12.82 10.92 -6.79
C THR A 12 13.11 9.70 -7.65
N ASN A 13 12.72 8.52 -7.17
CA ASN A 13 12.70 7.33 -8.00
C ASN A 13 11.50 7.41 -8.98
N HIS A 14 11.79 7.63 -10.25
CA HIS A 14 10.78 7.70 -11.30
C HIS A 14 10.56 6.32 -11.94
N ARG A 15 9.43 5.71 -11.56
CA ARG A 15 8.99 4.41 -12.08
C ARG A 15 8.15 4.56 -13.34
N LEU A 16 8.24 3.56 -14.20
CA LEU A 16 7.31 3.40 -15.33
C LEU A 16 5.95 2.95 -14.79
N CYS A 17 4.87 3.40 -15.44
CA CYS A 17 3.52 3.02 -15.06
C CYS A 17 3.21 1.60 -15.58
N PRO A 18 2.87 0.63 -14.70
CA PRO A 18 2.57 -0.75 -15.10
C PRO A 18 1.50 -0.85 -16.19
N TRP A 19 0.45 -0.04 -16.09
CA TRP A 19 -0.61 0.01 -17.10
C TRP A 19 -0.07 0.36 -18.49
N HIS A 20 0.77 1.40 -18.60
CA HIS A 20 1.35 1.79 -19.89
C HIS A 20 2.31 0.73 -20.43
N ILE A 21 3.05 0.03 -19.57
CA ILE A 21 3.89 -1.10 -19.98
C ILE A 21 2.98 -2.20 -20.54
N MET A 22 1.90 -2.54 -19.87
CA MET A 22 0.96 -3.56 -20.31
C MET A 22 0.30 -3.22 -21.65
N GLN A 23 -0.12 -1.97 -21.84
CA GLN A 23 -0.65 -1.49 -23.12
C GLN A 23 0.38 -1.61 -24.26
N ASN A 24 1.65 -1.33 -23.97
CA ASN A 24 2.72 -1.50 -24.95
C ASN A 24 3.03 -2.99 -25.19
N ALA A 25 3.00 -3.82 -24.16
CA ALA A 25 3.19 -5.25 -24.26
C ALA A 25 2.13 -5.88 -25.18
N LEU A 26 0.87 -5.50 -25.00
CA LEU A 26 -0.23 -5.93 -25.86
C LEU A 26 -0.03 -5.52 -27.33
N LYS A 27 0.60 -4.38 -27.60
CA LYS A 27 0.89 -3.95 -28.97
C LYS A 27 2.06 -4.72 -29.61
N HIS A 28 3.08 -5.06 -28.83
CA HIS A 28 4.34 -5.59 -29.36
C HIS A 28 4.47 -7.11 -29.30
N VAL A 29 3.84 -7.76 -28.32
CA VAL A 29 4.08 -9.19 -28.01
C VAL A 29 2.82 -9.97 -27.68
N ASN A 30 1.61 -9.42 -27.86
CA ASN A 30 0.35 -10.15 -27.60
C ASN A 30 0.23 -11.48 -28.36
N ASN A 31 0.76 -11.53 -29.59
CA ASN A 31 0.68 -12.74 -30.43
C ASN A 31 1.70 -13.83 -30.05
N VAL A 32 2.68 -13.48 -29.20
CA VAL A 32 3.75 -14.38 -28.74
C VAL A 32 3.27 -15.20 -27.55
N PHE A 33 2.77 -14.52 -26.52
CA PHE A 33 2.41 -15.13 -25.24
C PHE A 33 1.05 -15.83 -25.35
N LYS A 34 1.06 -17.09 -25.81
CA LYS A 34 -0.12 -17.93 -25.94
C LYS A 34 -0.36 -18.72 -24.65
N GLY A 35 -1.60 -18.75 -24.17
CA GLY A 35 -1.99 -19.48 -22.96
C GLY A 35 -2.99 -18.71 -22.09
N PRO A 36 -3.47 -19.30 -20.99
CA PRO A 36 -4.33 -18.63 -20.02
C PRO A 36 -3.65 -17.34 -19.50
N GLY A 37 -4.31 -16.19 -19.64
CA GLY A 37 -3.81 -14.89 -19.17
C GLY A 37 -2.79 -14.19 -20.07
N GLY A 38 -2.22 -14.88 -21.08
CA GLY A 38 -1.36 -14.31 -22.11
C GLY A 38 -0.20 -13.45 -21.59
N VAL A 39 0.14 -12.39 -22.33
CA VAL A 39 1.22 -11.46 -21.98
C VAL A 39 1.02 -10.79 -20.61
N GLN A 40 -0.24 -10.60 -20.20
CA GLN A 40 -0.56 -9.96 -18.94
C GLN A 40 -0.08 -10.79 -17.76
N CYS A 41 -0.42 -12.07 -17.75
CA CYS A 41 0.03 -12.98 -16.70
C CYS A 41 1.55 -13.12 -16.69
N ALA A 42 2.16 -13.26 -17.87
CA ALA A 42 3.61 -13.39 -18.00
C ALA A 42 4.37 -12.18 -17.45
N LEU A 43 3.88 -10.96 -17.66
CA LEU A 43 4.59 -9.75 -17.21
C LEU A 43 4.23 -9.31 -15.78
N SER A 44 3.00 -9.55 -15.32
CA SER A 44 2.55 -9.14 -13.98
C SER A 44 3.39 -9.77 -12.86
N MET A 45 3.84 -11.02 -13.01
CA MET A 45 4.68 -11.67 -12.00
C MET A 45 6.00 -10.91 -11.73
N PHE A 46 6.60 -10.31 -12.77
CA PHE A 46 7.82 -9.51 -12.64
C PHE A 46 7.55 -8.12 -12.03
N MET A 47 6.32 -7.62 -12.17
CA MET A 47 5.89 -6.31 -11.66
C MET A 47 5.49 -6.37 -10.18
N GLU A 48 5.06 -7.53 -9.68
CA GLU A 48 4.34 -7.63 -8.40
C GLU A 48 4.86 -8.72 -7.46
N SER A 49 5.45 -9.80 -7.99
CA SER A 49 5.72 -11.01 -7.20
C SER A 49 7.21 -11.28 -6.99
N ILE A 50 8.04 -11.10 -8.02
CA ILE A 50 9.46 -11.46 -7.93
C ILE A 50 10.24 -10.38 -7.18
N GLU A 51 10.73 -10.78 -6.02
CA GLU A 51 11.45 -9.95 -5.08
C GLU A 51 12.96 -9.93 -5.39
N GLU A 52 13.59 -11.09 -5.55
CA GLU A 52 15.05 -11.14 -5.66
C GLU A 52 15.53 -10.84 -7.09
N GLU A 53 16.62 -10.07 -7.23
CA GLU A 53 17.17 -9.71 -8.55
C GLU A 53 17.63 -10.96 -9.33
N ASP A 54 18.26 -11.91 -8.64
CA ASP A 54 18.72 -13.17 -9.25
C ASP A 54 17.56 -14.05 -9.72
N GLU A 55 16.47 -14.07 -8.94
CA GLU A 55 15.22 -14.76 -9.30
C GLU A 55 14.58 -14.09 -10.51
N PHE A 56 14.57 -12.75 -10.55
CA PHE A 56 14.06 -11.98 -11.70
C PHE A 56 14.84 -12.33 -12.96
N LEU A 57 16.18 -12.30 -12.91
CA LEU A 57 17.01 -12.60 -14.08
C LEU A 57 16.79 -14.02 -14.58
N SER A 58 16.72 -14.99 -13.66
CA SER A 58 16.50 -16.40 -13.99
C SER A 58 15.11 -16.64 -14.59
N ALA A 59 14.06 -16.07 -13.98
CA ALA A 59 12.69 -16.21 -14.46
C ALA A 59 12.45 -15.47 -15.79
N TRP A 60 13.12 -14.33 -16.00
CA TRP A 60 13.06 -13.59 -17.25
C TRP A 60 13.69 -14.39 -18.40
N ASP A 61 14.88 -14.95 -18.19
CA ASP A 61 15.57 -15.80 -19.17
C ASP A 61 14.74 -17.05 -19.52
N ALA A 62 14.18 -17.72 -18.49
CA ALA A 62 13.29 -18.86 -18.67
C ALA A 62 12.03 -18.51 -19.51
N MET A 63 11.44 -17.32 -19.28
CA MET A 63 10.33 -16.83 -20.10
C MET A 63 10.75 -16.61 -21.56
N LEU A 64 11.92 -16.05 -21.82
CA LEU A 64 12.41 -15.83 -23.18
C LEU A 64 12.64 -17.16 -23.92
N GLU A 65 13.14 -18.18 -23.23
CA GLU A 65 13.35 -19.54 -23.77
C GLU A 65 12.02 -20.23 -24.05
N GLU A 66 11.08 -20.23 -23.10
CA GLU A 66 9.78 -20.92 -23.26
C GLU A 66 8.99 -20.40 -24.46
N TYR A 67 9.03 -19.10 -24.71
CA TYR A 67 8.31 -18.47 -25.81
C TYR A 67 9.16 -18.26 -27.08
N ASP A 68 10.43 -18.68 -27.08
CA ASP A 68 11.39 -18.48 -28.18
C ASP A 68 11.46 -17.02 -28.67
N VAL A 69 11.68 -16.09 -27.73
CA VAL A 69 11.61 -14.63 -27.98
C VAL A 69 12.82 -13.84 -27.52
N HIS A 70 13.96 -14.52 -27.39
CA HIS A 70 15.25 -13.88 -27.12
C HIS A 70 15.56 -12.70 -28.05
N ASP A 71 15.14 -12.77 -29.32
CA ASP A 71 15.39 -11.72 -30.31
C ASP A 71 14.31 -10.65 -30.44
N ASN A 72 13.31 -10.66 -29.56
CA ASN A 72 12.28 -9.63 -29.57
C ASN A 72 12.84 -8.27 -29.09
N ASN A 73 12.89 -7.30 -30.01
CA ASN A 73 13.43 -5.96 -29.72
C ASN A 73 12.71 -5.22 -28.58
N TRP A 74 11.39 -5.42 -28.45
CA TRP A 74 10.62 -4.76 -27.38
C TRP A 74 10.93 -5.36 -26.01
N LEU A 75 11.05 -6.70 -25.92
CA LEU A 75 11.47 -7.39 -24.69
C LEU A 75 12.89 -6.99 -24.28
N LYS A 76 13.82 -6.88 -25.24
CA LYS A 76 15.17 -6.33 -24.97
C LYS A 76 15.11 -4.91 -24.41
N SER A 77 14.31 -4.04 -25.03
CA SER A 77 14.18 -2.63 -24.62
C SER A 77 13.56 -2.47 -23.23
N ILE A 78 12.53 -3.25 -22.89
CA ILE A 78 11.90 -3.16 -21.57
C ILE A 78 12.79 -3.77 -20.48
N PHE A 79 13.59 -4.80 -20.81
CA PHE A 79 14.59 -5.37 -19.89
C PHE A 79 15.72 -4.38 -19.55
N GLU A 80 16.18 -3.57 -20.51
CA GLU A 80 17.13 -2.48 -20.24
C GLU A 80 16.58 -1.47 -19.22
N LEU A 81 15.26 -1.37 -19.10
CA LEU A 81 14.56 -0.49 -18.16
C LEU A 81 14.11 -1.20 -16.88
N ARG A 82 14.51 -2.45 -16.61
CA ARG A 82 14.06 -3.28 -15.47
C ARG A 82 14.02 -2.54 -14.14
N GLU A 83 15.07 -1.75 -13.85
CA GLU A 83 15.17 -0.93 -12.63
C GLU A 83 13.98 0.02 -12.41
N LYS A 84 13.26 0.40 -13.48
CA LYS A 84 12.14 1.35 -13.42
C LYS A 84 10.77 0.70 -13.31
N TRP A 85 10.64 -0.62 -13.47
CA TRP A 85 9.32 -1.25 -13.56
C TRP A 85 9.17 -2.58 -12.84
N THR A 86 10.24 -3.34 -12.66
CA THR A 86 10.17 -4.63 -11.96
C THR A 86 10.14 -4.41 -10.46
N TYR A 87 9.48 -5.31 -9.73
CA TYR A 87 9.42 -5.24 -8.28
C TYR A 87 10.81 -5.42 -7.64
N ALA A 88 11.60 -6.37 -8.14
CA ALA A 88 12.91 -6.72 -7.59
C ALA A 88 13.84 -5.52 -7.37
N TYR A 89 13.89 -4.61 -8.33
CA TYR A 89 14.73 -3.42 -8.29
C TYR A 89 14.08 -2.21 -7.58
N ASN A 90 12.79 -2.29 -7.24
CA ASN A 90 12.01 -1.18 -6.68
C ASN A 90 11.56 -1.39 -5.23
N LYS A 91 12.02 -2.46 -4.56
CA LYS A 91 11.71 -2.77 -3.15
C LYS A 91 11.92 -1.59 -2.19
N GLN A 92 12.97 -0.81 -2.42
CA GLN A 92 13.36 0.29 -1.53
C GLN A 92 12.49 1.55 -1.70
N ALA A 93 11.68 1.62 -2.77
CA ALA A 93 10.85 2.78 -3.06
C ALA A 93 9.49 2.66 -2.35
N TRP A 94 9.41 3.20 -1.12
CA TRP A 94 8.16 3.26 -0.35
C TRP A 94 7.05 3.97 -1.15
N SER A 95 6.00 3.23 -1.52
CA SER A 95 4.85 3.73 -2.28
C SER A 95 3.63 4.00 -1.39
N ALA A 96 3.74 3.84 -0.06
CA ALA A 96 2.60 3.91 0.87
C ALA A 96 1.43 2.96 0.53
N GLY A 97 1.70 1.89 -0.24
CA GLY A 97 0.66 1.00 -0.76
C GLY A 97 -0.14 1.60 -1.93
N ILE A 98 0.30 2.73 -2.51
CA ILE A 98 -0.33 3.33 -3.68
C ILE A 98 0.27 2.72 -4.94
N ASN A 99 -0.51 1.89 -5.63
CA ASN A 99 -0.14 1.43 -6.95
C ASN A 99 -0.44 2.54 -7.97
N ASN A 100 0.51 2.83 -8.87
CA ASN A 100 0.38 3.90 -9.86
C ASN A 100 -0.92 3.80 -10.68
N THR A 101 -1.36 2.58 -10.97
CA THR A 101 -2.59 2.30 -11.71
C THR A 101 -3.83 2.74 -10.92
N GLU A 102 -3.95 2.35 -9.66
CA GLU A 102 -5.07 2.73 -8.78
C GLU A 102 -5.17 4.25 -8.60
N LEU A 103 -4.02 4.92 -8.47
CA LEU A 103 -3.99 6.38 -8.36
C LEU A 103 -4.53 7.04 -9.64
N SER A 104 -4.09 6.56 -10.81
CA SER A 104 -4.55 7.08 -12.10
C SER A 104 -6.02 6.76 -12.35
N GLU A 105 -6.49 5.58 -11.96
CA GLU A 105 -7.89 5.16 -12.09
C GLU A 105 -8.81 5.96 -11.17
N SER A 106 -8.43 6.13 -9.90
CA SER A 106 -9.16 6.96 -8.94
C SER A 106 -9.20 8.42 -9.38
N PHE A 107 -8.09 8.93 -9.90
CA PHE A 107 -8.02 10.28 -10.44
C PHE A 107 -8.90 10.44 -11.69
N ASN A 108 -8.80 9.52 -12.64
CA ASN A 108 -9.61 9.53 -13.86
C ASN A 108 -11.11 9.37 -13.54
N ALA A 109 -11.47 8.50 -12.60
CA ALA A 109 -12.84 8.36 -12.12
C ALA A 109 -13.35 9.67 -11.50
N SER A 110 -12.53 10.34 -10.69
CA SER A 110 -12.86 11.67 -10.14
C SER A 110 -13.09 12.72 -11.24
N LEU A 111 -12.44 12.58 -12.39
CA LEU A 111 -12.57 13.52 -13.50
C LEU A 111 -13.76 13.21 -14.41
N LYS A 112 -14.14 11.93 -14.57
CA LYS A 112 -15.23 11.50 -15.46
C LYS A 112 -16.56 12.20 -15.16
N ASP A 113 -16.87 12.44 -13.90
CA ASP A 113 -18.11 13.11 -13.50
C ASP A 113 -18.13 14.61 -13.85
N TYR A 114 -16.97 15.18 -14.18
CA TYR A 114 -16.79 16.62 -14.40
C TYR A 114 -16.44 16.98 -15.83
N LEU A 115 -15.94 16.02 -16.63
CA LEU A 115 -15.41 16.24 -17.97
C LEU A 115 -16.28 15.57 -19.04
N GLY A 116 -16.69 16.35 -20.05
CA GLY A 116 -17.31 15.85 -21.28
C GLY A 116 -16.29 15.72 -22.41
N SER A 117 -16.49 14.75 -23.31
CA SER A 117 -15.63 14.53 -24.49
C SER A 117 -15.77 15.61 -25.56
N ASP A 118 -16.84 16.41 -25.49
CA ASP A 118 -17.17 17.52 -26.38
C ASP A 118 -16.67 18.88 -25.86
N PHE A 119 -15.96 18.91 -24.73
CA PHE A 119 -15.48 20.16 -24.13
C PHE A 119 -14.31 20.75 -24.92
N SER A 120 -14.39 22.07 -25.16
CA SER A 120 -13.22 22.84 -25.58
C SER A 120 -12.15 22.86 -24.48
N VAL A 121 -10.90 23.17 -24.85
CA VAL A 121 -9.79 23.29 -23.89
C VAL A 121 -10.09 24.30 -22.77
N ALA A 122 -10.78 25.40 -23.07
CA ALA A 122 -11.17 26.38 -22.06
C ALA A 122 -12.19 25.80 -21.06
N GLN A 123 -13.19 25.07 -21.56
CA GLN A 123 -14.18 24.39 -20.72
C GLN A 123 -13.51 23.30 -19.87
N PHE A 124 -12.56 22.55 -20.43
CA PHE A 124 -11.78 21.58 -19.69
C PHE A 124 -11.13 22.22 -18.45
N PHE A 125 -10.40 23.34 -18.60
CA PHE A 125 -9.76 23.99 -17.46
C PHE A 125 -10.77 24.52 -16.43
N MET A 126 -11.88 25.10 -16.88
CA MET A 126 -12.95 25.53 -15.97
C MET A 126 -13.51 24.39 -15.13
N HIS A 127 -13.73 23.23 -15.73
CA HIS A 127 -14.26 22.05 -15.04
C HIS A 127 -13.18 21.37 -14.18
N PHE A 128 -11.94 21.35 -14.63
CA PHE A 128 -10.80 20.86 -13.86
C PHE A 128 -10.62 21.65 -12.56
N ASP A 129 -10.70 22.98 -12.60
CA ASP A 129 -10.63 23.83 -11.41
C ASP A 129 -11.73 23.50 -10.39
N ARG A 130 -12.94 23.13 -10.87
CA ARG A 130 -14.03 22.68 -9.98
C ARG A 130 -13.66 21.39 -9.26
N VAL A 131 -13.07 20.42 -9.96
CA VAL A 131 -12.60 19.15 -9.35
C VAL A 131 -11.56 19.43 -8.27
N VAL A 132 -10.59 20.30 -8.56
CA VAL A 132 -9.55 20.67 -7.59
C VAL A 132 -10.17 21.31 -6.35
N ASN A 133 -11.13 22.22 -6.53
CA ASN A 133 -11.79 22.90 -5.42
C ASN A 133 -12.65 21.95 -4.57
N ASP A 134 -13.40 21.04 -5.20
CA ASP A 134 -14.16 20.01 -4.49
C ASP A 134 -13.25 19.09 -3.65
N LYS A 135 -12.12 18.64 -4.22
CA LYS A 135 -11.12 17.85 -3.49
C LYS A 135 -10.54 18.61 -2.29
N ARG A 136 -10.16 19.88 -2.47
CA ARG A 136 -9.66 20.74 -1.38
C ARG A 136 -10.71 20.94 -0.28
N TYR A 137 -11.97 21.12 -0.66
CA TYR A 137 -13.06 21.28 0.29
C TYR A 137 -13.28 20.01 1.12
N LYS A 138 -13.34 18.84 0.48
CA LYS A 138 -13.45 17.54 1.15
C LYS A 138 -12.27 17.26 2.09
N GLU A 139 -11.05 17.63 1.69
CA GLU A 139 -9.86 17.53 2.54
C GLU A 139 -9.99 18.41 3.79
N LEU A 140 -10.46 19.65 3.63
CA LEU A 140 -10.69 20.57 4.74
C LEU A 140 -11.76 20.05 5.70
N GLU A 141 -12.87 19.54 5.18
CA GLU A 141 -13.93 18.91 5.98
C GLU A 141 -13.42 17.71 6.79
N ALA A 142 -12.64 16.82 6.16
CA ALA A 142 -12.02 15.67 6.83
C ALA A 142 -11.03 16.09 7.94
N LYS A 143 -10.24 17.14 7.70
CA LYS A 143 -9.33 17.72 8.70
C LYS A 143 -10.08 18.30 9.90
N LEU A 144 -11.18 19.02 9.66
CA LEU A 144 -12.01 19.57 10.72
C LEU A 144 -12.65 18.46 11.56
N LYS A 145 -13.24 17.45 10.90
CA LYS A 145 -13.86 16.31 11.56
C LYS A 145 -12.86 15.53 12.42
N SER A 146 -11.70 15.20 11.88
CA SER A 146 -10.65 14.49 12.64
C SER A 146 -10.10 15.33 13.81
N GLY A 147 -9.93 16.64 13.62
CA GLY A 147 -9.53 17.56 14.69
C GLY A 147 -10.53 17.60 15.85
N LEU A 148 -11.83 17.64 15.54
CA LEU A 148 -12.90 17.59 16.53
C LEU A 148 -12.92 16.27 17.30
N GLU A 149 -12.80 15.13 16.60
CA GLU A 149 -12.73 13.81 17.24
C GLU A 149 -11.55 13.70 18.21
N ILE A 150 -10.37 14.19 17.81
CA ILE A 150 -9.17 14.22 18.67
C ILE A 150 -9.42 15.11 19.91
N ALA A 151 -10.03 16.28 19.72
CA ALA A 151 -10.35 17.18 20.82
C ALA A 151 -11.33 16.55 21.81
N PHE A 152 -12.39 15.90 21.32
CA PHE A 152 -13.35 15.18 22.17
C PHE A 152 -12.72 13.99 22.89
N ALA A 153 -11.87 13.22 22.22
CA ALA A 153 -11.13 12.13 22.85
C ALA A 153 -10.20 12.64 23.97
N LYS A 154 -9.51 13.77 23.76
CA LYS A 154 -8.68 14.42 24.80
C LYS A 154 -9.54 14.89 25.99
N LYS A 155 -10.68 15.55 25.73
CA LYS A 155 -11.59 16.01 26.79
C LYS A 155 -12.14 14.86 27.62
N ARG A 156 -12.53 13.74 26.99
CA ARG A 156 -12.96 12.51 27.68
C ARG A 156 -11.86 11.93 28.57
N LYS A 157 -10.63 11.81 28.04
CA LYS A 157 -9.47 11.32 28.83
C LYS A 157 -9.19 12.20 30.05
N LEU A 158 -9.25 13.52 29.91
CA LEU A 158 -9.05 14.46 31.02
C LEU A 158 -10.15 14.33 32.07
N SER A 159 -11.42 14.26 31.66
CA SER A 159 -12.56 14.06 32.57
C SER A 159 -12.44 12.74 33.34
N ASN A 160 -12.05 11.64 32.67
CA ASN A 160 -11.87 10.35 33.34
C ASN A 160 -10.72 10.38 34.36
N ARG A 161 -9.61 11.06 34.04
CA ARG A 161 -8.50 11.27 34.99
C ARG A 161 -8.95 12.08 36.22
N GLN A 162 -9.75 13.12 36.02
CA GLN A 162 -10.29 13.93 37.12
C GLN A 162 -11.22 13.10 38.02
N LEU A 163 -12.13 12.31 37.44
CA LEU A 163 -13.01 11.41 38.19
C LEU A 163 -12.21 10.37 39.00
N HIS A 164 -11.22 9.73 38.40
CA HIS A 164 -10.35 8.77 39.09
C HIS A 164 -9.60 9.43 40.26
N SER A 165 -9.12 10.67 40.08
CA SER A 165 -8.46 11.43 41.14
C SER A 165 -9.41 11.77 42.29
N GLN A 166 -10.65 12.19 42.00
CA GLN A 166 -11.66 12.49 43.02
C GLN A 166 -12.04 11.25 43.82
N MET A 167 -12.26 10.12 43.14
CA MET A 167 -12.56 8.84 43.81
C MET A 167 -11.41 8.39 44.72
N SER A 168 -10.16 8.52 44.26
CA SER A 168 -8.99 8.19 45.06
C SER A 168 -8.88 9.07 46.31
N GLN A 169 -9.11 10.38 46.20
CA GLN A 169 -9.12 11.31 47.33
C GLN A 169 -10.24 10.98 48.33
N ALA A 170 -11.45 10.71 47.86
CA ALA A 170 -12.57 10.32 48.72
C ALA A 170 -12.29 9.02 49.49
N HIS A 171 -11.65 8.05 48.85
CA HIS A 171 -11.24 6.81 49.51
C HIS A 171 -10.20 7.07 50.61
N ILE A 172 -9.18 7.89 50.33
CA ILE A 172 -8.16 8.27 51.33
C ILE A 172 -8.81 8.99 52.53
N GLN A 173 -9.73 9.92 52.27
CA GLN A 173 -10.47 10.64 53.33
C GLN A 173 -11.30 9.69 54.19
N TYR A 174 -11.99 8.72 53.56
CA TYR A 174 -12.77 7.71 54.28
C TYR A 174 -11.89 6.84 55.19
N VAL A 175 -10.76 6.32 54.67
CA VAL A 175 -9.82 5.53 55.47
C VAL A 175 -9.27 6.33 56.64
N HIS A 176 -8.90 7.59 56.43
CA HIS A 176 -8.44 8.48 57.49
C HIS A 176 -9.51 8.70 58.56
N ALA A 177 -10.76 8.96 58.15
CA ALA A 177 -11.88 9.17 59.07
C ALA A 177 -12.14 7.93 59.93
N VAL A 178 -12.19 6.73 59.34
CA VAL A 178 -12.36 5.46 60.05
C VAL A 178 -11.23 5.24 61.05
N ASN A 179 -9.98 5.43 60.62
CA ASN A 179 -8.80 5.24 61.47
C ASN A 179 -8.76 6.21 62.66
N SER A 180 -9.27 7.44 62.49
CA SER A 180 -9.33 8.43 63.59
C SER A 180 -10.31 8.08 64.71
N THR A 181 -11.23 7.14 64.45
CA THR A 181 -12.23 6.67 65.43
C THR A 181 -11.91 5.31 66.05
N LEU A 182 -10.85 4.63 65.58
CA LEU A 182 -10.44 3.31 66.05
C LEU A 182 -9.33 3.40 67.11
N PRO A 183 -9.31 2.49 68.10
CA PRO A 183 -8.18 2.40 69.03
C PRO A 183 -6.88 2.04 68.28
N PRO A 184 -5.69 2.42 68.78
CA PRO A 184 -4.41 2.26 68.08
C PRO A 184 -4.10 0.83 67.62
N SER A 185 -4.68 -0.18 68.26
CA SER A 185 -4.53 -1.60 67.93
C SER A 185 -5.36 -2.08 66.73
N MET A 186 -6.26 -1.24 66.18
CA MET A 186 -7.19 -1.60 65.10
C MET A 186 -7.11 -0.68 63.87
N VAL A 187 -6.12 0.20 63.80
CA VAL A 187 -5.92 1.11 62.65
C VAL A 187 -5.70 0.31 61.37
N LEU A 188 -6.52 0.57 60.35
CA LEU A 188 -6.38 -0.03 59.02
C LEU A 188 -5.25 0.69 58.28
N HIS A 189 -4.10 0.04 58.11
CA HIS A 189 -3.07 0.57 57.22
C HIS A 189 -3.54 0.50 55.76
N PRO A 190 -3.25 1.51 54.93
CA PRO A 190 -3.57 1.47 53.51
C PRO A 190 -2.92 0.22 52.91
N TYR A 191 -3.70 -0.63 52.25
CA TYR A 191 -3.20 -1.80 51.55
C TYR A 191 -2.01 -1.41 50.67
N SER A 192 -0.85 -2.02 50.92
CA SER A 192 0.25 -2.07 49.98
C SER A 192 -0.30 -2.64 48.67
N VAL A 193 -0.34 -1.82 47.62
CA VAL A 193 -0.54 -2.31 46.26
C VAL A 193 0.64 -3.23 45.98
N GLU A 194 0.45 -4.55 46.10
CA GLU A 194 1.43 -5.51 45.58
C GLU A 194 1.60 -5.20 44.09
N GLN A 195 2.83 -4.86 43.70
CA GLN A 195 3.19 -4.80 42.30
C GLN A 195 2.88 -6.17 41.66
N PRO A 196 2.39 -6.21 40.41
CA PRO A 196 2.17 -7.48 39.74
C PRO A 196 3.52 -8.24 39.69
N PRO A 197 3.53 -9.56 39.94
CA PRO A 197 4.77 -10.31 40.02
C PRO A 197 5.55 -10.20 38.71
N GLN A 198 6.80 -9.74 38.82
CA GLN A 198 7.79 -9.81 37.76
C GLN A 198 8.13 -11.29 37.53
N GLY A 199 7.55 -11.90 36.48
CA GLY A 199 7.94 -13.25 36.08
C GLY A 199 6.82 -14.08 35.47
N TYR A 200 6.30 -13.67 34.31
CA TYR A 200 5.75 -14.63 33.36
C TYR A 200 6.83 -14.93 32.32
N ASN A 201 7.49 -16.07 32.49
CA ASN A 201 8.33 -16.67 31.46
C ASN A 201 7.43 -17.05 30.27
N VAL A 202 7.67 -16.42 29.12
CA VAL A 202 7.11 -16.86 27.84
C VAL A 202 7.88 -18.13 27.43
N PRO A 203 7.23 -19.27 27.14
CA PRO A 203 7.93 -20.43 26.61
C PRO A 203 8.61 -20.07 25.30
N ASN A 204 9.88 -20.46 25.16
CA ASN A 204 10.70 -20.29 23.96
C ASN A 204 9.90 -20.55 22.68
N LEU A 205 9.79 -19.52 21.83
CA LEU A 205 9.47 -19.71 20.42
C LEU A 205 10.59 -20.56 19.81
N VAL A 206 10.23 -21.73 19.34
CA VAL A 206 11.09 -22.57 18.50
C VAL A 206 11.52 -21.72 17.29
N PRO A 207 12.82 -21.56 17.00
CA PRO A 207 13.24 -20.90 15.77
C PRO A 207 12.73 -21.72 14.59
N CYS A 208 11.90 -21.12 13.75
CA CYS A 208 11.62 -21.67 12.43
C CYS A 208 12.95 -21.84 11.70
N LEU A 209 13.25 -23.08 11.29
CA LEU A 209 14.40 -23.40 10.45
C LEU A 209 14.32 -22.57 9.15
N PRO A 210 15.47 -22.13 8.60
CA PRO A 210 15.51 -21.51 7.28
C PRO A 210 14.98 -22.51 6.25
N TYR A 211 14.04 -22.05 5.43
CA TYR A 211 13.68 -22.71 4.18
C TYR A 211 14.90 -22.65 3.26
N GLU A 212 15.45 -23.82 2.91
CA GLU A 212 16.45 -24.00 1.86
C GLU A 212 15.70 -24.14 0.52
N PRO A 213 15.81 -23.19 -0.44
CA PRO A 213 15.30 -23.40 -1.78
C PRO A 213 16.37 -24.12 -2.59
N SER A 214 16.37 -25.45 -2.55
CA SER A 214 17.04 -26.26 -3.57
C SER A 214 15.98 -26.80 -4.54
N GLN A 215 15.80 -26.12 -5.66
CA GLN A 215 15.62 -26.67 -7.02
C GLN A 215 15.11 -25.57 -7.96
N GLN A 216 15.73 -25.46 -9.14
CA GLN A 216 15.31 -24.59 -10.24
C GLN A 216 13.80 -24.75 -10.46
N THR A 217 13.05 -23.75 -10.05
CA THR A 217 11.61 -23.70 -10.20
C THR A 217 11.33 -23.38 -11.67
N SER A 218 10.60 -24.26 -12.36
CA SER A 218 10.22 -24.01 -13.76
C SER A 218 9.42 -22.72 -13.84
N PHE A 219 9.51 -21.97 -14.95
CA PHE A 219 8.66 -20.79 -15.18
C PHE A 219 7.17 -21.13 -15.03
N GLN A 220 6.76 -22.33 -15.45
CA GLN A 220 5.38 -22.81 -15.25
C GLN A 220 5.04 -23.07 -13.79
N ASP A 221 6.00 -23.48 -12.96
CA ASP A 221 5.78 -23.65 -11.51
C ASP A 221 5.65 -22.28 -10.82
N LEU A 222 6.44 -21.29 -11.24
CA LEU A 222 6.33 -19.91 -10.77
C LEU A 222 5.00 -19.26 -11.20
N LEU A 223 4.54 -19.52 -12.43
CA LEU A 223 3.21 -19.12 -12.89
C LEU A 223 2.12 -19.81 -12.07
N HIS A 224 2.19 -21.13 -11.88
CA HIS A 224 1.18 -21.89 -11.12
C HIS A 224 1.07 -21.47 -9.66
N GLN A 225 2.18 -21.15 -8.99
CA GLN A 225 2.16 -20.66 -7.62
C GLN A 225 1.48 -19.28 -7.51
N ASN A 226 1.73 -18.38 -8.46
CA ASN A 226 1.17 -17.03 -8.48
C ASN A 226 -0.30 -16.96 -8.99
N LEU A 227 -0.75 -17.94 -9.78
CA LEU A 227 -2.12 -18.03 -10.28
C LEU A 227 -3.17 -18.26 -9.17
N THR A 228 -2.78 -18.74 -7.98
CA THR A 228 -3.71 -18.91 -6.85
C THR A 228 -4.15 -17.59 -6.21
N GLY A 229 -3.51 -16.46 -6.55
CA GLY A 229 -3.87 -15.11 -6.10
C GLY A 229 -4.55 -14.22 -7.15
N CYS A 230 -4.59 -14.62 -8.42
CA CYS A 230 -5.16 -13.80 -9.51
C CYS A 230 -6.70 -13.90 -9.56
N SER A 231 -7.40 -13.31 -8.59
CA SER A 231 -8.78 -12.87 -8.78
C SER A 231 -8.80 -11.40 -9.13
N PHE A 232 -8.80 -11.09 -10.42
CA PHE A 232 -9.25 -9.78 -10.90
C PHE A 232 -10.43 -10.00 -11.83
N THR A 233 -11.60 -9.53 -11.40
CA THR A 233 -12.80 -9.50 -12.21
C THR A 233 -12.59 -8.54 -13.38
N VAL A 234 -12.47 -9.09 -14.58
CA VAL A 234 -12.69 -8.35 -15.83
C VAL A 234 -14.18 -8.01 -15.87
N GLN A 235 -14.53 -6.75 -15.59
CA GLN A 235 -15.82 -6.22 -16.05
C GLN A 235 -15.58 -5.57 -17.41
N ASP A 236 -16.20 -6.18 -18.43
CA ASP A 236 -16.28 -5.67 -19.79
C ASP A 236 -16.69 -4.20 -19.79
N SER A 237 -15.76 -3.31 -20.11
CA SER A 237 -16.08 -1.97 -20.55
C SER A 237 -15.76 -1.93 -22.04
N GLN A 238 -16.81 -1.98 -22.86
CA GLN A 238 -16.70 -1.86 -24.30
C GLN A 238 -15.89 -0.62 -24.68
N ALA A 239 -15.00 -0.84 -25.64
CA ALA A 239 -14.15 0.16 -26.24
C ALA A 239 -14.95 1.36 -26.76
N SER A 240 -14.55 2.56 -26.35
CA SER A 240 -14.57 3.70 -27.27
C SER A 240 -13.12 4.16 -27.47
N ASN A 241 -12.66 4.03 -28.70
CA ASN A 241 -11.38 4.53 -29.17
C ASN A 241 -11.27 6.02 -28.83
N SER A 242 -10.35 6.37 -27.94
CA SER A 242 -9.87 7.74 -27.79
C SER A 242 -8.36 7.68 -27.69
N ASN A 243 -7.70 7.94 -28.82
CA ASN A 243 -6.28 8.25 -28.88
C ASN A 243 -6.01 9.44 -27.97
N VAL A 244 -5.38 9.22 -26.83
CA VAL A 244 -4.69 10.27 -26.08
C VAL A 244 -3.27 9.82 -25.85
N LEU A 245 -2.39 10.34 -26.70
CA LEU A 245 -0.95 10.32 -26.53
C LEU A 245 -0.59 11.25 -25.36
N PHE A 246 0.04 10.72 -24.33
CA PHE A 246 1.07 11.39 -23.52
C PHE A 246 2.06 10.37 -22.98
#